data_AF-A0A091FBP3-F1
#
_entry.id   AF-A0A091FBP3-F1
#
_cell.length_a   1.000
_cell.length_b   1.000
_cell.length_c   1.000
_cell.angle_alpha   90.00
_cell.angle_beta   90.00
_cell.angle_gamma   90.00
#
_symmetry.space_group_name_H-M   'P 1'
#
loop_
_entity.id
_entity.type
_entity.pdbx_description
1 polymer ?
#
loop_
_entity_poly.entity_id
_entity_poly.type
_entity_poly.pdbx_seq_one_letter_code
_entity_poly.pdbx_strand_id
1 'polypeptide(L)'
;MLFYIGKQIREARKCLNISQAEMAKHLGMSRTTIGQIENGTVPEIGVRKLIRILEYLGLELRVRPAGNPPTLEELREEVIS
;
A
#
# COMPACT_ATOMS: atom_id res chain seq x y z
N MET A 1 -2.92 -1.22 -11.29
CA MET A 1 -2.24 -0.25 -10.41
C MET A 1 -2.67 -0.41 -8.94
N LEU A 2 -3.97 -0.27 -8.62
CA LEU A 2 -4.43 -0.39 -7.23
C LEU A 2 -4.21 -1.79 -6.61
N PHE A 3 -4.27 -2.85 -7.42
CA PHE A 3 -3.96 -4.22 -6.97
C PHE A 3 -2.53 -4.35 -6.42
N TYR A 4 -1.54 -3.76 -7.10
CA TYR A 4 -0.15 -3.79 -6.66
C TYR A 4 0.04 -2.99 -5.36
N ILE A 5 -0.48 -1.76 -5.32
CA ILE A 5 -0.42 -0.93 -4.11
C ILE A 5 -1.12 -1.61 -2.93
N GLY A 6 -2.29 -2.21 -3.14
CA GLY A 6 -3.04 -2.96 -2.13
C GLY A 6 -2.24 -4.15 -1.57
N LYS A 7 -1.51 -4.87 -2.43
CA LYS A 7 -0.61 -5.95 -2.03
C LYS A 7 0.54 -5.42 -1.15
N GLN A 8 1.23 -4.34 -1.56
CA GLN A 8 2.30 -3.73 -0.77
C GLN A 8 1.80 -3.27 0.61
N ILE A 9 0.61 -2.64 0.65
CA ILE A 9 -0.04 -2.22 1.91
C ILE A 9 -0.29 -3.43 2.82
N ARG A 10 -0.82 -4.52 2.27
CA ARG A 10 -1.08 -5.75 3.03
C ARG A 10 0.20 -6.35 3.60
N GLU A 11 1.25 -6.40 2.79
CA GLU A 11 2.54 -6.97 3.18
C GLU A 11 3.17 -6.14 4.30
N ALA A 12 3.27 -4.82 4.13
CA ALA A 12 3.76 -3.93 5.17
C ALA A 12 2.94 -4.05 6.47
N ARG A 13 1.60 -4.12 6.38
CA ARG A 13 0.75 -4.33 7.56
C ARG A 13 1.09 -5.64 8.28
N LYS A 14 1.29 -6.74 7.53
CA LYS A 14 1.66 -8.04 8.09
C LYS A 14 3.05 -8.00 8.73
N CYS A 15 4.02 -7.31 8.14
CA CYS A 15 5.36 -7.13 8.72
C CYS A 15 5.29 -6.40 10.08
N LEU A 16 4.35 -5.48 10.25
CA LEU A 16 4.09 -4.80 11.52
C LEU A 16 3.24 -5.63 12.52
N ASN A 17 2.80 -6.84 12.15
CA ASN A 17 1.99 -7.74 12.97
C ASN A 17 0.65 -7.16 13.49
N ILE A 18 0.08 -6.18 12.80
CA ILE A 18 -1.19 -5.54 13.17
C ILE A 18 -2.35 -6.06 12.32
N SER A 19 -3.56 -6.07 12.88
CA SER A 19 -4.76 -6.50 12.15
C SER A 19 -5.32 -5.40 11.22
N GLN A 20 -6.16 -5.79 10.26
CA GLN A 20 -6.92 -4.81 9.46
C GLN A 20 -7.82 -3.94 10.33
N ALA A 21 -8.41 -4.50 11.40
CA ALA A 21 -9.30 -3.78 12.30
C ALA A 21 -8.54 -2.74 13.12
N GLU A 22 -7.32 -3.06 13.53
CA GLU A 22 -6.44 -2.14 14.27
C GLU A 22 -6.00 -0.96 13.41
N MET A 23 -5.49 -1.23 12.19
CA MET A 23 -5.17 -0.18 11.23
C MET A 23 -6.39 0.68 10.89
N ALA A 24 -7.55 0.06 10.69
CA ALA A 24 -8.80 0.77 10.44
C ALA A 24 -9.17 1.71 11.61
N LYS A 25 -9.02 1.24 12.85
CA LYS A 25 -9.27 2.03 14.07
C LYS A 25 -8.34 3.24 14.15
N HIS A 26 -7.04 3.06 13.94
CA HIS A 26 -6.05 4.15 14.00
C HIS A 26 -6.27 5.19 12.88
N LEU A 27 -6.72 4.76 11.72
CA LEU A 27 -6.93 5.63 10.56
C LEU A 27 -8.34 6.23 10.45
N GLY A 28 -9.26 5.86 11.36
CA GLY A 28 -10.65 6.30 11.30
C GLY A 28 -11.39 5.78 10.07
N MET A 29 -11.12 4.54 9.67
CA MET A 29 -11.73 3.86 8.53
C MET A 29 -12.48 2.59 8.99
N SER A 30 -13.31 2.03 8.11
CA SER A 30 -13.91 0.71 8.38
C SER A 30 -12.91 -0.42 8.07
N ARG A 31 -12.99 -1.53 8.81
CA ARG A 31 -12.21 -2.74 8.52
C ARG A 31 -12.47 -3.26 7.10
N THR A 32 -13.71 -3.15 6.61
CA THR A 32 -14.09 -3.52 5.25
C THR A 32 -13.37 -2.66 4.20
N THR A 33 -13.30 -1.34 4.43
CA THR A 33 -12.59 -0.41 3.54
C THR A 33 -11.11 -0.78 3.44
N ILE A 34 -10.44 -1.04 4.58
CA ILE A 34 -9.05 -1.53 4.58
C ILE A 34 -8.93 -2.85 3.80
N GLY A 35 -9.84 -3.79 4.03
CA GLY A 35 -9.85 -5.06 3.28
C GLY A 35 -10.02 -4.88 1.77
N GLN A 36 -10.90 -3.97 1.33
CA GLN A 36 -11.09 -3.66 -0.08
C GLN A 36 -9.86 -2.97 -0.70
N ILE A 37 -9.21 -2.07 0.04
CA ILE A 37 -7.96 -1.42 -0.38
C ILE A 37 -6.87 -2.46 -0.57
N GLU A 38 -6.65 -3.33 0.42
CA GLU A 38 -5.64 -4.39 0.35
C GLU A 38 -5.89 -5.42 -0.76
N ASN A 39 -7.14 -5.59 -1.18
CA ASN A 39 -7.52 -6.46 -2.30
C ASN A 39 -7.57 -5.72 -3.65
N GLY A 40 -7.41 -4.39 -3.67
CA GLY A 40 -7.59 -3.58 -4.86
C GLY A 40 -9.04 -3.54 -5.39
N THR A 41 -10.04 -3.86 -4.55
CA THR A 41 -11.46 -3.90 -4.92
C THR A 41 -12.25 -2.69 -4.44
N VAL A 42 -11.61 -1.73 -3.78
CA VAL A 42 -12.26 -0.48 -3.39
C VAL A 42 -12.60 0.33 -4.66
N PRO A 43 -13.85 0.81 -4.84
CA PRO A 43 -14.22 1.57 -6.03
C PRO A 43 -13.44 2.88 -6.18
N GLU A 44 -13.22 3.57 -5.06
CA GLU A 44 -12.49 4.84 -5.00
C GLU A 44 -11.76 4.99 -3.67
N ILE A 45 -10.55 5.56 -3.72
CA ILE A 45 -9.82 6.03 -2.56
C ILE A 45 -9.24 7.42 -2.83
N GLY A 46 -9.60 8.40 -2.00
CA GLY A 46 -9.00 9.72 -2.07
C GLY A 46 -7.52 9.68 -1.71
N VAL A 47 -6.68 10.43 -2.44
CA VAL A 47 -5.21 10.44 -2.28
C VAL A 47 -4.75 10.66 -0.84
N ARG A 48 -5.42 11.55 -0.07
CA ARG A 48 -5.12 11.78 1.35
C ARG A 48 -5.29 10.53 2.22
N LYS A 49 -6.31 9.72 1.94
CA LYS A 49 -6.54 8.47 2.67
C LYS A 49 -5.45 7.46 2.35
N LEU A 50 -5.04 7.38 1.08
CA LEU A 50 -3.94 6.53 0.65
C LEU A 50 -2.63 6.94 1.34
N ILE A 51 -2.27 8.22 1.31
CA ILE A 51 -1.05 8.75 1.95
C ILE A 51 -1.03 8.42 3.44
N ARG A 52 -2.15 8.62 4.17
CA ARG A 52 -2.22 8.27 5.60
C ARG A 52 -2.02 6.78 5.88
N ILE A 53 -2.48 5.91 4.99
CA ILE A 53 -2.22 4.46 5.11
C ILE A 53 -0.73 4.19 4.92
N LEU A 54 -0.11 4.80 3.90
CA LEU A 54 1.31 4.63 3.63
C LEU A 54 2.16 5.13 4.81
N GLU A 55 1.92 6.34 5.30
CA GLU A 55 2.62 6.93 6.47
C GLU A 55 2.50 6.03 7.71
N TYR A 56 1.30 5.52 8.00
CA TYR A 56 1.07 4.62 9.12
C TYR A 56 1.85 3.31 9.01
N LEU A 57 2.14 2.86 7.78
CA LEU A 57 2.90 1.66 7.49
C LEU A 57 4.40 1.91 7.29
N GLY A 58 4.88 3.17 7.44
CA GLY A 58 6.27 3.54 7.16
C GLY A 58 6.62 3.52 5.67
N LEU A 59 5.63 3.68 4.79
CA LEU A 59 5.76 3.76 3.35
C LEU A 59 5.55 5.19 2.85
N GLU A 60 6.02 5.48 1.64
CA GLU A 60 5.80 6.76 0.96
C GLU A 60 5.31 6.59 -0.48
N LEU A 61 4.68 7.63 -1.02
CA LEU A 61 4.32 7.70 -2.44
C LEU A 61 5.38 8.52 -3.19
N ARG A 62 6.02 7.91 -4.18
CA ARG A 62 7.04 8.56 -5.00
C ARG A 62 6.54 8.85 -6.42
N VAL A 63 6.81 10.04 -6.92
CA VAL A 63 6.59 10.42 -8.32
C VAL A 63 7.94 10.45 -9.04
N ARG A 64 8.00 9.88 -10.26
CA ARG A 64 9.20 9.87 -11.11
C ARG A 64 8.82 10.14 -12.58
N PRO A 65 9.73 10.68 -13.42
CA PRO A 65 9.51 10.77 -14.86
C PRO A 65 9.14 9.42 -15.48
N ALA A 66 8.17 9.43 -16.39
CA ALA A 66 7.79 8.24 -17.13
C ALA A 66 8.90 7.81 -18.10
N GLY A 67 9.10 6.50 -18.27
CA GLY A 67 10.08 5.94 -19.21
C GLY A 67 11.52 5.83 -18.67
N ASN A 68 11.77 6.23 -17.42
CA ASN A 68 13.06 5.94 -16.79
C ASN A 68 13.22 4.43 -16.54
N PRO A 69 14.42 3.86 -16.79
CA PRO A 69 14.70 2.46 -16.49
C PRO A 69 14.55 2.19 -14.99
N PRO A 70 14.23 0.94 -14.61
CA PRO A 70 14.11 0.55 -13.21
C PRO A 70 15.43 0.80 -12.46
N THR A 71 15.32 1.05 -11.16
CA THR A 71 16.52 1.18 -10.33
C THR A 71 17.22 -0.17 -10.16
N LEU A 72 18.50 -0.15 -9.81
CA LEU A 72 19.26 -1.40 -9.53
C LEU A 72 18.60 -2.26 -8.45
N GLU A 73 17.91 -1.64 -7.50
CA GLU A 73 17.20 -2.33 -6.44
C GLU A 73 15.91 -2.98 -6.94
N GLU A 74 15.13 -2.27 -7.75
CA GLU A 74 13.94 -2.81 -8.44
C GLU A 74 14.29 -4.05 -9.30
N LEU A 75 15.41 -4.00 -10.03
CA LEU A 75 15.89 -5.13 -10.84
C LEU A 75 16.30 -6.35 -10.01
N ARG A 76 16.80 -6.16 -8.79
CA ARG A 76 17.20 -7.26 -7.90
C ARG A 76 15.99 -7.99 -7.33
N GLU A 77 14.89 -7.27 -7.07
CA GLU A 77 13.66 -7.86 -6.55
C GLU A 77 12.94 -8.72 -7.61
N GLU A 78 12.97 -8.32 -8.89
CA GLU A 78 12.36 -9.09 -9.99
C GLU A 78 13.05 -10.44 -10.26
N VAL A 79 14.35 -10.57 -9.97
CA VAL A 79 15.12 -11.80 -10.23
C VAL A 79 14.89 -12.87 -9.14
N ILE A 80 14.33 -12.49 -7.99
CA ILE A 80 14.18 -13.35 -6.80
C ILE A 80 12.71 -13.80 -6.58
N SER A 81 11.75 -13.23 -7.32
CA SER A 81 10.32 -13.60 -7.28
C SER A 81 9.92 -14.59 -8.38
#